data_AF-A0A6B9YSA6-F1
#
_entry.id   AF-A0A6B9YSA6-F1
#
_cell.length_a   1.000
_cell.length_b   1.000
_cell.length_c   1.000
_cell.angle_alpha   90.00
_cell.angle_beta   90.00
_cell.angle_gamma   90.00
#
_symmetry.space_group_name_H-M   'P 1'
#
loop_
_entity.id
_entity.type
_entity.pdbx_description
1 polymer ?
#
loop_
_entity_poly.entity_id
_entity_poly.type
_entity_poly.pdbx_seq_one_letter_code
_entity_poly.pdbx_strand_id
1 'polypeptide(L)'
;MRRFLLLSSVALVVLVAMYRQRIFLRDPLAKVYRDGVRQQGVRVYINYSNDILVEGSADNQFYMVQNWNRLPGVPQSLTCMHAMLCWSDHDHATLLPLAGSAGPATMSDREITFRQTDGGAVRVTLR
;
A
#
# COMPACT_ATOMS: atom_id res chain seq x y z
N MET A 1 -15.99 -25.82 24.82
CA MET A 1 -15.79 -24.42 24.33
C MET A 1 -14.34 -24.09 24.01
N ARG A 2 -13.36 -24.29 24.92
CA ARG A 2 -11.92 -24.02 24.64
C ARG A 2 -11.37 -24.72 23.38
N ARG A 3 -11.73 -25.99 23.14
CA ARG A 3 -11.30 -26.74 21.94
C ARG A 3 -11.87 -26.15 20.65
N PHE A 4 -13.11 -25.67 20.68
CA PHE A 4 -13.75 -25.00 19.54
C PHE A 4 -13.12 -23.64 19.26
N LEU A 5 -12.82 -22.84 20.29
CA LEU A 5 -12.10 -21.58 20.13
C LEU A 5 -10.69 -21.80 19.56
N LEU A 6 -9.97 -22.82 20.05
CA LEU A 6 -8.68 -23.21 19.50
C LEU A 6 -8.79 -23.62 18.04
N LEU A 7 -9.70 -24.53 17.70
CA LEU A 7 -9.92 -24.99 16.32
C LEU A 7 -10.31 -23.83 15.39
N SER A 8 -11.17 -22.92 15.85
CA SER A 8 -11.58 -21.75 15.09
C SER A 8 -10.42 -20.78 14.87
N SER A 9 -9.60 -20.54 15.90
CA SER A 9 -8.42 -19.67 15.79
C SER A 9 -7.36 -20.25 14.82
N VAL A 10 -7.11 -21.56 14.88
CA VAL A 10 -6.21 -22.24 13.94
C VAL A 10 -6.76 -22.22 12.53
N ALA A 11 -8.05 -22.50 12.35
CA ALA A 11 -8.70 -22.42 11.04
C ALA A 11 -8.63 -21.01 10.44
N LEU A 12 -8.80 -19.96 11.27
CA LEU A 12 -8.65 -18.57 10.86
C LEU A 12 -7.21 -18.29 10.39
N VAL A 13 -6.20 -18.71 11.14
CA VAL A 13 -4.79 -18.54 10.76
C VAL A 13 -4.47 -19.24 9.44
N VAL A 14 -4.96 -20.47 9.26
CA VAL A 14 -4.78 -21.22 8.00
C VAL A 14 -5.48 -20.51 6.85
N LEU A 15 -6.71 -20.02 7.03
CA LEU A 15 -7.44 -19.24 6.03
C LEU A 15 -6.67 -17.99 5.62
N VAL A 16 -6.19 -17.19 6.58
CA VAL A 16 -5.40 -15.97 6.32
C VAL A 16 -4.11 -16.32 5.56
N ALA A 17 -3.42 -17.39 5.96
CA ALA A 17 -2.21 -17.86 5.29
C ALA A 17 -2.49 -18.37 3.86
N MET A 18 -3.59 -19.08 3.63
CA MET A 18 -3.96 -19.62 2.32
C MET A 18 -4.44 -18.55 1.35
N TYR A 19 -5.26 -17.62 1.82
CA TYR A 19 -5.78 -16.52 0.99
C TYR A 19 -4.74 -15.41 0.75
N ARG A 20 -3.57 -15.49 1.41
CA ARG A 20 -2.44 -14.56 1.25
C ARG A 20 -2.88 -13.09 1.24
N GLN A 21 -3.82 -12.74 2.11
CA GLN A 21 -4.34 -11.39 2.20
C GLN A 21 -3.21 -10.45 2.63
N ARG A 22 -2.95 -9.42 1.83
CA ARG A 22 -1.95 -8.40 2.17
C ARG A 22 -2.60 -7.34 3.02
N ILE A 23 -2.21 -7.33 4.29
CA ILE A 23 -2.63 -6.34 5.28
C ILE A 23 -1.65 -5.17 5.25
N PHE A 24 -2.17 -3.98 5.01
CA PHE A 24 -1.49 -2.69 5.03
C PHE A 24 -1.79 -1.99 6.35
N LEU A 25 -0.75 -1.65 7.09
CA LEU A 25 -0.83 -0.89 8.33
C LEU A 25 -0.41 0.54 8.09
N ARG A 26 -1.13 1.49 8.68
CA ARG A 26 -0.79 2.90 8.57
C ARG A 26 0.55 3.19 9.22
N ASP A 27 1.42 3.86 8.47
CA ASP A 27 2.62 4.50 9.00
C ASP A 27 2.32 5.99 9.25
N PRO A 28 2.17 6.44 10.51
CA PRO A 28 1.89 7.83 10.83
C PRO A 28 3.11 8.76 10.69
N LEU A 29 4.31 8.20 10.58
CA LEU A 29 5.56 8.97 10.47
C LEU A 29 6.03 9.15 9.03
N ALA A 30 5.48 8.36 8.11
CA ALA A 30 5.72 8.48 6.69
C ALA A 30 5.36 9.87 6.15
N LYS A 31 6.10 10.29 5.12
CA LYS A 31 5.90 11.58 4.46
C LYS A 31 5.89 11.40 2.95
N VAL A 32 5.02 12.13 2.28
CA VAL A 32 4.94 12.15 0.83
C VAL A 32 5.35 13.54 0.33
N TYR A 33 6.20 13.55 -0.68
CA TYR A 33 6.66 14.73 -1.37
C TYR A 33 6.30 14.59 -2.84
N ARG A 34 5.82 15.67 -3.44
CA ARG A 34 5.61 15.80 -4.88
C ARG A 34 6.41 17.02 -5.33
N ASP A 35 7.34 16.82 -6.24
CA ASP A 35 8.23 17.87 -6.76
C ASP A 35 8.99 18.61 -5.64
N GLY A 36 9.39 17.85 -4.62
CA GLY A 36 10.06 18.39 -3.42
C GLY A 36 9.13 19.02 -2.38
N VAL A 37 7.86 19.24 -2.70
CA VAL A 37 6.87 19.84 -1.79
C VAL A 37 6.16 18.76 -0.98
N ARG A 38 6.22 18.89 0.35
CA ARG A 38 5.54 17.98 1.28
C ARG A 38 4.02 18.08 1.11
N GLN A 39 3.39 16.93 0.86
CA GLN A 39 1.95 16.80 0.78
C GLN A 39 1.37 16.61 2.18
N GLN A 40 0.40 17.45 2.56
CA GLN A 40 -0.32 17.36 3.83
C GLN A 40 -1.57 16.51 3.66
N GLY A 41 -2.05 15.91 4.75
CA GLY A 41 -3.28 15.10 4.76
C GLY A 41 -3.17 13.74 4.05
N VAL A 42 -2.01 13.42 3.46
CA VAL A 42 -1.74 12.14 2.82
C VAL A 42 -1.40 11.08 3.87
N ARG A 43 -2.00 9.89 3.74
CA ARG A 43 -1.70 8.75 4.61
C ARG A 43 -0.94 7.70 3.83
N VAL A 44 0.05 7.10 4.47
CA VAL A 44 0.85 6.02 3.89
C VAL A 44 0.63 4.78 4.72
N TYR A 45 0.51 3.65 4.04
CA TYR A 45 0.37 2.35 4.64
C TYR A 45 1.43 1.42 4.04
N ILE A 46 1.97 0.56 4.90
CA ILE A 46 3.04 -0.39 4.57
C ILE A 46 2.60 -1.79 4.91
N ASN A 47 3.20 -2.78 4.25
CA ASN A 47 2.98 -4.19 4.59
C ASN A 47 4.30 -4.93 4.78
N TYR A 48 4.21 -6.20 5.16
CA TYR A 48 5.38 -7.06 5.40
C TYR A 48 6.19 -7.38 4.12
N SER A 49 5.62 -7.16 2.93
CA SER A 49 6.27 -7.43 1.64
C SER A 49 6.99 -6.19 1.07
N ASN A 50 7.11 -5.12 1.87
CA ASN A 50 7.63 -3.81 1.47
C ASN A 50 6.83 -3.16 0.32
N ASP A 51 5.55 -3.49 0.18
CA ASP A 51 4.66 -2.70 -0.65
C ASP A 51 4.23 -1.45 0.11
N ILE A 52 3.92 -0.41 -0.66
CA ILE A 52 3.33 0.81 -0.12
C ILE A 52 1.97 1.05 -0.74
N LEU A 53 1.08 1.61 0.07
CA LEU A 53 -0.21 2.13 -0.31
C LEU A 53 -0.28 3.57 0.20
N VAL A 54 -0.73 4.48 -0.64
CA VAL A 54 -0.85 5.89 -0.31
C VAL A 54 -2.27 6.36 -0.60
N GLU A 55 -2.86 7.02 0.38
CA GLU A 55 -4.19 7.63 0.35
C GLU A 55 -4.05 9.15 0.21
N GLY A 56 -4.51 9.69 -0.91
CA GLY A 56 -4.50 11.13 -1.19
C GLY A 56 -5.51 11.92 -0.34
N SER A 57 -5.20 13.19 -0.06
CA SER A 57 -5.98 14.04 0.86
C SER A 57 -7.30 14.58 0.30
N ALA A 58 -7.44 14.72 -1.03
CA ALA A 58 -8.58 15.43 -1.64
C ALA A 58 -9.75 14.50 -2.00
N ASP A 59 -9.45 13.28 -2.48
CA ASP A 59 -10.46 12.40 -3.10
C ASP A 59 -10.43 10.96 -2.56
N ASN A 60 -9.74 10.70 -1.43
CA ASN A 60 -9.43 9.34 -0.95
C ASN A 60 -8.87 8.43 -2.06
N GLN A 61 -8.16 9.01 -3.02
CA GLN A 61 -7.56 8.23 -4.10
C GLN A 61 -6.42 7.39 -3.52
N PHE A 62 -6.50 6.09 -3.77
CA PHE A 62 -5.46 5.14 -3.37
C PHE A 62 -4.55 4.88 -4.56
N TYR A 63 -3.24 4.95 -4.32
CA TYR A 63 -2.26 4.38 -5.23
C TYR A 63 -1.32 3.47 -4.45
N MET A 64 -0.88 2.42 -5.12
CA MET A 64 -0.08 1.35 -4.56
C MET A 64 1.16 1.17 -5.42
N VAL A 65 2.27 0.87 -4.77
CA VAL A 65 3.49 0.43 -5.44
C VAL A 65 3.89 -0.88 -4.78
N GLN A 66 3.93 -1.94 -5.57
CA GLN A 66 4.29 -3.25 -5.08
C GLN A 66 5.77 -3.53 -5.31
N ASN A 67 6.43 -4.17 -4.36
CA ASN A 67 7.86 -4.42 -4.43
C ASN A 67 8.26 -5.33 -5.62
N TRP A 68 7.37 -6.24 -6.04
CA TRP A 68 7.66 -7.23 -7.08
C TRP A 68 7.69 -6.65 -8.50
N ASN A 69 6.76 -5.78 -8.87
CA ASN A 69 6.70 -5.15 -10.20
C ASN A 69 7.23 -3.71 -10.19
N ARG A 70 7.27 -3.07 -9.02
CA ARG A 70 7.62 -1.67 -8.79
C ARG A 70 6.80 -0.70 -9.63
N LEU A 71 5.66 -1.12 -10.16
CA LEU A 71 4.82 -0.27 -10.99
C LEU A 71 3.80 0.44 -10.10
N PRO A 72 3.77 1.79 -10.10
CA PRO A 72 2.73 2.51 -9.41
C PRO A 72 1.39 2.36 -10.14
N GLY A 73 0.34 2.07 -9.38
CA GLY A 73 -1.00 1.93 -9.92
C GLY A 73 -2.09 2.04 -8.87
N VAL A 74 -3.33 2.09 -9.32
CA VAL A 74 -4.51 2.15 -8.45
C VAL A 74 -4.99 0.72 -8.20
N PRO A 75 -5.11 0.27 -6.94
CA PRO A 75 -5.62 -1.06 -6.64
C PRO A 75 -7.10 -1.16 -7.05
N GLN A 76 -7.47 -2.23 -7.75
CA GLN A 76 -8.86 -2.45 -8.17
C GLN A 76 -9.77 -2.86 -7.03
N SER A 77 -9.24 -3.59 -6.05
CA SER A 77 -9.95 -3.96 -4.84
C SER A 77 -9.11 -3.61 -3.62
N LEU A 78 -9.71 -2.86 -2.70
CA LEU A 78 -9.09 -2.43 -1.47
C LEU A 78 -10.20 -2.21 -0.43
N THR A 79 -10.10 -2.90 0.70
CA THR A 79 -11.02 -2.66 1.83
C THR A 79 -10.24 -2.05 2.98
N CYS A 80 -10.70 -0.90 3.49
CA CYS A 80 -10.05 -0.18 4.57
C CYS A 80 -10.93 -0.10 5.83
N MET A 81 -10.33 -0.39 6.97
CA MET A 81 -10.92 -0.21 8.29
C MET A 81 -10.43 1.10 8.91
N HIS A 82 -11.35 2.04 9.11
CA HIS A 82 -11.20 3.27 9.91
C HIS A 82 -9.83 3.99 9.81
N ALA A 83 -9.27 4.12 8.59
CA ALA A 83 -8.01 4.82 8.34
C ALA A 83 -6.79 4.31 9.16
N MET A 84 -6.84 3.07 9.63
CA MET A 84 -5.75 2.42 10.35
C MET A 84 -5.14 1.29 9.54
N LEU A 85 -5.99 0.55 8.83
CA LEU A 85 -5.62 -0.69 8.19
C LEU A 85 -6.39 -0.83 6.87
N CYS A 86 -5.72 -1.29 5.83
CA CYS A 86 -6.35 -1.70 4.59
C CYS A 86 -5.93 -3.13 4.25
N TRP A 87 -6.74 -3.87 3.52
CA TRP A 87 -6.34 -5.15 2.94
C TRP A 87 -6.71 -5.25 1.47
N SER A 88 -5.89 -6.00 0.75
CA SER A 88 -6.07 -6.36 -0.66
C SER A 88 -6.41 -7.84 -0.77
N ASP A 89 -7.26 -8.19 -1.74
CA ASP A 89 -7.79 -9.54 -1.93
C ASP A 89 -6.77 -10.55 -2.48
N HIS A 90 -5.66 -10.05 -3.03
CA HIS A 90 -4.66 -10.88 -3.71
C HIS A 90 -3.22 -10.61 -3.24
N ASP A 91 -2.41 -11.67 -3.31
CA ASP A 91 -0.97 -11.64 -3.06
C ASP A 91 -0.26 -10.70 -4.05
N HIS A 92 -0.72 -10.66 -5.29
CA HIS A 92 -0.40 -9.60 -6.24
C HIS A 92 -1.70 -8.87 -6.60
N ALA A 93 -1.94 -7.74 -5.91
CA ALA A 93 -3.04 -6.85 -6.25
C ALA A 93 -3.01 -6.46 -7.74
N THR A 94 -4.15 -6.57 -8.42
CA THR A 94 -4.30 -6.05 -9.78
C THR A 94 -4.33 -4.53 -9.72
N LEU A 95 -3.35 -3.91 -10.38
CA LEU A 95 -3.21 -2.46 -10.42
C LEU A 95 -3.64 -1.93 -11.79
N LEU A 96 -4.52 -0.93 -11.79
CA LEU A 96 -4.71 -0.06 -12.94
C LEU A 96 -3.50 0.87 -13.02
N PRO A 97 -2.79 0.98 -14.16
CA PRO A 97 -1.63 1.86 -14.29
C PRO A 97 -1.98 3.28 -13.83
N LEU A 98 -1.16 3.85 -12.95
CA LEU A 98 -1.40 5.20 -12.48
C LEU A 98 -1.22 6.15 -13.67
N ALA A 99 -2.28 6.90 -13.99
CA ALA A 99 -2.26 7.85 -15.07
C ALA A 99 -1.11 8.84 -14.84
N GLY A 100 -0.22 8.91 -15.83
CA GLY A 100 0.96 9.72 -15.77
C GLY A 100 2.09 9.19 -14.91
N SER A 101 2.22 7.88 -14.68
CA SER A 101 3.50 7.30 -14.25
C SER A 101 4.45 7.13 -15.44
N ALA A 102 5.71 7.54 -15.28
CA ALA A 102 6.74 7.43 -16.30
C ALA A 102 7.55 6.13 -16.23
N GLY A 103 7.24 5.20 -15.33
CA GLY A 103 7.91 3.91 -15.25
C GLY A 103 7.95 3.29 -13.85
N PRO A 104 8.87 2.31 -13.64
CA PRO A 104 9.04 1.65 -12.36
C PRO A 104 9.54 2.62 -11.29
N ALA A 105 9.02 2.45 -10.08
CA ALA A 105 9.52 3.09 -8.88
C ALA A 105 10.86 2.50 -8.45
N THR A 106 11.70 3.36 -7.88
CA THR A 106 12.83 2.91 -7.05
C THR A 106 12.30 2.71 -5.64
N MET A 107 12.51 1.52 -5.07
CA MET A 107 12.07 1.18 -3.72
C MET A 107 13.25 0.74 -2.88
N SER A 108 13.31 1.26 -1.67
CA SER A 108 14.21 0.85 -0.58
C SER A 108 13.41 0.75 0.71
N ASP A 109 14.02 0.22 1.76
CA ASP A 109 13.36 0.05 3.07
C ASP A 109 12.93 1.39 3.72
N ARG A 110 13.43 2.53 3.22
CA ARG A 110 13.16 3.87 3.79
C ARG A 110 12.61 4.86 2.79
N GLU A 111 12.72 4.60 1.50
CA GLU A 111 12.33 5.56 0.47
C GLU A 111 11.80 4.84 -0.76
N ILE A 112 10.67 5.34 -1.26
CA ILE A 112 10.09 4.97 -2.54
C ILE A 112 9.98 6.22 -3.40
N THR A 113 10.56 6.19 -4.59
CA THR A 113 10.54 7.32 -5.51
C THR A 113 10.12 6.87 -6.91
N PHE A 114 9.16 7.56 -7.51
CA PHE A 114 8.75 7.32 -8.89
C PHE A 114 8.50 8.64 -9.63
N ARG A 115 8.70 8.60 -10.94
CA ARG A 115 8.52 9.76 -11.83
C ARG A 115 7.15 9.73 -12.48
N GLN A 116 6.63 10.91 -12.74
CA GLN A 116 5.42 11.12 -13.52
C GLN A 116 5.75 11.52 -14.95
N THR A 117 4.82 11.30 -15.88
CA THR A 117 4.99 11.60 -17.31
C THR A 117 5.11 13.09 -17.60
N ASP A 118 4.61 13.94 -16.71
CA ASP A 118 4.78 15.40 -16.74
C ASP A 118 6.18 15.85 -16.26
N GLY A 119 7.06 14.90 -15.90
CA GLY A 119 8.39 15.16 -15.37
C GLY A 119 8.42 15.33 -13.85
N GLY A 120 7.26 15.30 -13.18
CA GLY A 120 7.18 15.39 -11.74
C GLY A 120 7.76 14.17 -11.03
N ALA A 121 8.15 14.32 -9.76
CA ALA A 121 8.68 13.25 -8.94
C ALA A 121 7.89 13.11 -7.64
N VAL A 122 7.40 11.89 -7.38
CA VAL A 122 6.80 11.53 -6.11
C VAL A 122 7.82 10.76 -5.29
N ARG A 123 8.08 11.25 -4.08
CA ARG A 123 8.95 10.60 -3.10
C ARG A 123 8.18 10.34 -1.82
N VAL A 124 8.16 9.09 -1.39
CA VAL A 124 7.60 8.63 -0.13
C VAL A 124 8.75 8.22 0.76
N THR A 125 8.86 8.82 1.95
CA THR A 125 9.86 8.44 2.95
C THR A 125 9.17 7.72 4.09
N LEU A 126 9.66 6.52 4.41
CA LEU A 126 9.23 5.65 5.52
C LEU A 126 10.20 5.83 6.70
N ARG A 127 9.75 5.60 7.94
CA ARG A 127 10.57 5.82 9.14
C ARG A 127 10.62 4.64 10.09
#